data_AF-D8M582-F1
#
_entry.id   AF-D8M582-F1
#
_cell.length_a   1.000
_cell.length_b   1.000
_cell.length_c   1.000
_cell.angle_alpha   90.00
_cell.angle_beta   90.00
_cell.angle_gamma   90.00
#
_symmetry.space_group_name_H-M   'P 1'
#
loop_
_entity.id
_entity.type
_entity.pdbx_description
1 polymer ?
#
loop_
_entity_poly.entity_id
_entity_poly.type
_entity_poly.pdbx_seq_one_letter_code
_entity_poly.pdbx_strand_id
1 'polypeptide(L)'
;MNIHLESFYSLYGIVKDVQKRIVEGSLSHSEVAVEVERVNNEEQDASDGCGSDNGQFTVILRDAWCSTVVSVGDNVSIVLFSTDTRPPYIVSESSASYLIVHPSYMLTATNISTSFHCIRRSILSTFLSSSESNLYALMGQMRHRLFEYGSSLPFDYTKAVASPYIIHNCHKFILSLIRESTHAIYEVGADLCYVYESLHACIPGIIEWIVSLHQDNSSLKKVDLCEDSVWCPSLGLKGVIDMTCEVETKDGILRVPVEIKTGKEDPISHSAQVYLYSLMLASFHGNHSLLSPSQKVSSVLVYLKSEPLNISKFYQTAHNDILNELNSGAKGPYIDKVLSMIRIRSEAILAHRGSFLIKRFKPLQHLYLSNIVLRRNLLATYILRVKGGLGLDRNCQESEDIEDLLSFSQRIDEAYQGLSLPEECGNAVFCSQCGCYPLCKLLSLSKSYGDNEAREATGIDKETTDPSQLNSPGQSNLSITYFKKWVCVD
;
A
#
# COMPACT_ATOMS: atom_id res chain seq x y z
N MET A 1 -0.03 -11.99 27.09
CA MET A 1 -1.49 -12.18 27.19
C MET A 1 -1.92 -12.88 25.91
N ASN A 2 -2.47 -14.10 25.97
CA ASN A 2 -2.97 -14.79 24.78
C ASN A 2 -4.29 -14.12 24.39
N ILE A 3 -4.30 -13.37 23.30
CA ILE A 3 -5.52 -12.77 22.75
C ILE A 3 -6.23 -13.87 21.95
N HIS A 4 -7.39 -14.32 22.42
CA HIS A 4 -8.25 -15.24 21.67
C HIS A 4 -9.06 -14.41 20.64
N LEU A 5 -8.78 -14.62 19.35
CA LEU A 5 -9.41 -13.91 18.24
C LEU A 5 -10.47 -14.82 17.60
N GLU A 6 -11.70 -14.77 18.08
CA GLU A 6 -12.78 -15.65 17.60
C GLU A 6 -13.73 -14.97 16.61
N SER A 7 -13.72 -13.64 16.56
CA SER A 7 -14.74 -12.85 15.87
C SER A 7 -14.20 -11.50 15.39
N PHE A 8 -14.84 -10.97 14.34
CA PHE A 8 -14.62 -9.63 13.82
C PHE A 8 -15.91 -8.83 13.93
N TYR A 9 -15.86 -7.70 14.65
CA TYR A 9 -16.98 -6.77 14.76
C TYR A 9 -16.55 -5.37 14.33
N SER A 10 -17.45 -4.66 13.65
CA SER A 10 -17.27 -3.26 13.27
C SER A 10 -18.46 -2.43 13.73
N LEU A 11 -18.22 -1.36 14.47
CA LEU A 11 -19.24 -0.41 14.90
C LEU A 11 -18.98 0.94 14.26
N TYR A 12 -19.97 1.52 13.60
CA TYR A 12 -19.87 2.84 12.98
C TYR A 12 -20.55 3.90 13.84
N GLY A 13 -20.02 5.11 13.79
CA GLY A 13 -20.64 6.23 14.47
C GLY A 13 -20.01 7.58 14.16
N ILE A 14 -20.60 8.61 14.77
CA ILE A 14 -20.17 10.00 14.66
C ILE A 14 -19.67 10.46 16.02
N VAL A 15 -18.48 11.07 16.05
CA VAL A 15 -17.88 11.57 17.29
C VAL A 15 -18.71 12.74 17.83
N LYS A 16 -19.11 12.67 19.10
CA LYS A 16 -19.88 13.71 19.80
C LYS A 16 -19.03 14.50 20.80
N ASP A 17 -18.07 13.84 21.43
CA ASP A 17 -17.18 14.48 22.40
C ASP A 17 -15.81 13.79 22.43
N VAL A 18 -14.76 14.55 22.76
CA VAL A 18 -13.38 14.07 22.90
C VAL A 18 -12.79 14.64 24.19
N GLN A 19 -12.67 13.81 25.22
CA GLN A 19 -12.20 14.21 26.55
C GLN A 19 -10.82 13.62 26.84
N LYS A 20 -9.84 14.48 27.14
CA LYS A 20 -8.54 14.03 27.66
C LYS A 20 -8.66 13.79 29.17
N ARG A 21 -8.41 12.55 29.60
CA ARG A 21 -8.42 12.14 31.01
C ARG A 21 -6.99 11.91 31.48
N ILE A 22 -6.64 12.50 32.62
CA ILE A 22 -5.38 12.20 33.32
C ILE A 22 -5.73 11.21 34.43
N VAL A 23 -5.18 10.00 34.37
CA VAL A 23 -5.41 8.99 35.41
C VAL A 23 -4.58 9.36 36.64
N GLU A 24 -5.23 9.94 37.65
CA GLU A 24 -4.57 10.27 38.92
C GLU A 24 -4.02 8.99 39.58
N GLY A 25 -2.70 8.96 39.84
CA GLY A 25 -2.03 7.86 40.55
C GLY A 25 -1.04 7.03 39.73
N SER A 26 -0.94 7.24 38.41
CA SER A 26 0.14 6.68 37.59
C SER A 26 0.87 7.79 36.84
N LEU A 27 2.19 7.87 36.98
CA LEU A 27 3.02 8.93 36.42
C LEU A 27 3.15 8.92 34.87
N SER A 28 2.39 8.10 34.14
CA SER A 28 2.70 7.85 32.71
C SER A 28 1.54 7.58 31.74
N HIS A 29 0.27 7.44 32.15
CA HIS A 29 -0.79 7.07 31.20
C HIS A 29 -1.90 8.13 31.10
N SER A 30 -1.79 9.00 30.10
CA SER A 30 -2.91 9.80 29.63
C SER A 30 -3.87 8.90 28.83
N GLU A 31 -5.16 9.05 29.05
CA GLU A 31 -6.21 8.40 28.27
C GLU A 31 -7.03 9.46 27.53
N VAL A 32 -7.55 9.11 26.35
CA VAL A 32 -8.52 9.94 25.64
C VAL A 32 -9.82 9.17 25.50
N ALA A 33 -10.90 9.69 26.07
CA ALA A 33 -12.24 9.15 25.89
C ALA A 33 -12.90 9.84 24.69
N VAL A 34 -13.40 9.06 23.75
CA VAL A 34 -14.14 9.52 22.58
C VAL A 34 -15.57 9.00 22.71
N GLU A 35 -16.53 9.90 22.85
CA GLU A 35 -17.95 9.55 22.88
C GLU A 35 -18.49 9.52 21.46
N VAL A 36 -19.10 8.41 21.07
CA VAL A 36 -19.53 8.14 19.70
C VAL A 36 -21.02 7.85 19.69
N GLU A 37 -21.77 8.57 18.85
CA GLU A 37 -23.16 8.24 18.53
C GLU A 37 -23.18 7.17 17.44
N ARG A 38 -23.81 6.02 17.73
CA ARG A 38 -23.90 4.91 16.80
C ARG A 38 -24.73 5.30 15.57
N VAL A 39 -24.23 4.93 14.40
CA VAL A 39 -24.97 4.97 13.14
C VAL A 39 -25.37 3.54 12.80
N ASN A 40 -26.68 3.27 12.75
CA ASN A 40 -27.18 1.95 12.39
C ASN A 40 -27.02 1.77 10.87
N ASN A 41 -26.24 0.76 10.46
CA ASN A 41 -26.20 0.32 9.07
C ASN A 41 -27.18 -0.84 8.91
N GLU A 42 -28.22 -0.66 8.10
CA GLU A 42 -29.32 -1.62 7.89
C GLU A 42 -28.84 -3.02 7.41
N GLU A 43 -27.63 -3.14 6.87
CA GLU A 43 -27.08 -4.42 6.36
C GLU A 43 -26.42 -5.32 7.42
N GLN A 44 -26.12 -4.82 8.63
CA GLN A 44 -25.38 -5.57 9.67
C GLN A 44 -26.26 -6.11 10.81
N ASP A 45 -27.52 -5.66 10.92
CA ASP A 45 -28.44 -6.05 11.99
C ASP A 45 -29.14 -7.41 11.75
N ALA A 46 -28.88 -8.10 10.64
CA ALA A 46 -29.49 -9.41 10.36
C ALA A 46 -28.84 -10.58 11.12
N SER A 47 -27.63 -10.42 11.68
CA SER A 47 -26.91 -11.49 12.41
C SER A 47 -26.81 -11.28 13.92
N ASP A 48 -26.88 -10.04 14.40
CA ASP A 48 -26.71 -9.73 15.82
C ASP A 48 -28.02 -9.25 16.43
N GLY A 49 -28.69 -10.14 17.17
CA GLY A 49 -29.89 -9.85 17.95
C GLY A 49 -29.67 -8.90 19.13
N CYS A 50 -28.89 -7.83 18.96
CA CYS A 50 -28.74 -6.75 19.92
C CYS A 50 -29.71 -5.63 19.52
N GLY A 51 -30.81 -5.53 20.27
CA GLY A 51 -31.95 -4.68 19.95
C GLY A 51 -31.62 -3.19 19.82
N SER A 52 -32.60 -2.52 19.22
CA SER A 52 -32.82 -1.08 19.12
C SER A 52 -32.47 -0.33 20.40
N ASP A 53 -31.24 0.14 20.53
CA ASP A 53 -30.90 1.22 21.43
C ASP A 53 -30.23 2.31 20.59
N ASN A 54 -30.77 3.52 20.65
CA ASN A 54 -30.16 4.74 20.10
C ASN A 54 -28.92 5.09 20.94
N GLY A 55 -27.96 4.17 20.97
CA GLY A 55 -26.95 4.05 21.99
C GLY A 55 -25.68 4.79 21.60
N GLN A 56 -25.33 5.80 22.38
CA GLN A 56 -23.97 6.31 22.42
C GLN A 56 -23.07 5.27 23.08
N PHE A 57 -21.81 5.21 22.66
CA PHE A 57 -20.81 4.36 23.28
C PHE A 57 -19.48 5.09 23.39
N THR A 58 -18.70 4.71 24.40
CA THR A 58 -17.40 5.32 24.69
C THR A 58 -16.26 4.46 24.15
N VAL A 59 -15.28 5.10 23.53
CA VAL A 59 -14.00 4.50 23.12
C VAL A 59 -12.88 5.12 23.96
N ILE A 60 -12.06 4.30 24.60
CA ILE A 60 -10.91 4.73 25.40
C ILE A 60 -9.63 4.46 24.60
N LEU A 61 -8.95 5.53 24.21
CA LEU A 61 -7.66 5.50 23.53
C LEU A 61 -6.53 5.56 24.57
N ARG A 62 -5.53 4.69 24.39
CA ARG A 62 -4.33 4.59 25.23
C ARG A 62 -3.05 4.65 24.40
N ASP A 63 -1.93 4.91 25.06
CA ASP A 63 -0.59 4.86 24.46
C ASP A 63 -0.48 5.83 23.26
N ALA A 64 0.14 5.43 22.14
CA ALA A 64 0.19 6.25 20.93
C ALA A 64 -1.20 6.61 20.37
N TRP A 65 -2.27 5.87 20.69
CA TRP A 65 -3.62 6.20 20.22
C TRP A 65 -4.17 7.49 20.78
N CYS A 66 -3.66 7.97 21.92
CA CYS A 66 -3.98 9.29 22.47
C CYS A 66 -3.60 10.45 21.53
N SER A 67 -2.72 10.21 20.55
CA SER A 67 -2.32 11.19 19.53
C SER A 67 -3.20 11.17 18.27
N THR A 68 -4.23 10.31 18.21
CA THR A 68 -5.15 10.23 17.08
C THR A 68 -5.81 11.58 16.83
N VAL A 69 -5.70 12.09 15.60
CA VAL A 69 -6.37 13.32 15.20
C VAL A 69 -7.83 12.98 14.90
N VAL A 70 -8.69 13.23 15.88
CA VAL A 70 -10.15 13.02 15.81
C VAL A 70 -10.86 14.24 16.40
N SER A 71 -11.96 14.66 15.81
CA SER A 71 -12.73 15.86 16.16
C SER A 71 -14.23 15.54 16.22
N VAL A 72 -14.98 16.37 16.94
CA VAL A 72 -16.44 16.26 16.98
C VAL A 72 -17.00 16.42 15.56
N GLY A 73 -17.90 15.52 15.17
CA GLY A 73 -18.45 15.42 13.82
C GLY A 73 -17.72 14.45 12.90
N ASP A 74 -16.53 13.95 13.26
CA ASP A 74 -15.83 12.95 12.44
C ASP A 74 -16.58 11.61 12.45
N ASN A 75 -16.71 11.01 11.27
CA ASN A 75 -17.19 9.63 11.12
C ASN A 75 -16.10 8.66 11.54
N VAL A 76 -16.42 7.68 12.39
CA VAL A 76 -15.48 6.67 12.87
C VAL A 76 -16.04 5.26 12.74
N SER A 77 -15.13 4.28 12.66
CA SER A 77 -15.41 2.86 12.79
C SER A 77 -14.53 2.28 13.90
N ILE A 78 -15.10 1.46 14.76
CA ILE A 78 -14.40 0.73 15.81
C ILE A 78 -14.37 -0.73 15.37
N VAL A 79 -13.17 -1.23 15.08
CA VAL A 79 -12.94 -2.60 14.65
C VAL A 79 -12.39 -3.41 15.81
N LEU A 80 -13.07 -4.49 16.15
CA LEU A 80 -12.73 -5.37 17.28
C LEU A 80 -12.42 -6.76 16.76
N PHE A 81 -11.18 -7.21 16.95
CA PHE A 81 -10.80 -8.61 16.88
C PHE A 81 -10.68 -9.13 18.31
N SER A 82 -11.81 -9.23 19.01
CA SER A 82 -11.85 -9.64 20.41
C SER A 82 -13.22 -10.22 20.73
N THR A 83 -13.27 -11.05 21.78
CA THR A 83 -14.51 -11.54 22.36
C THR A 83 -15.19 -10.50 23.26
N ASP A 84 -14.47 -9.46 23.69
CA ASP A 84 -15.05 -8.38 24.50
C ASP A 84 -15.70 -7.33 23.61
N THR A 85 -17.03 -7.45 23.48
CA THR A 85 -17.88 -6.61 22.64
C THR A 85 -18.69 -5.60 23.43
N ARG A 86 -18.35 -5.36 24.71
CA ARG A 86 -19.09 -4.42 25.57
C ARG A 86 -18.35 -3.11 25.75
N PRO A 87 -19.05 -1.95 25.74
CA PRO A 87 -18.44 -0.66 26.04
C PRO A 87 -18.05 -0.54 27.52
N PRO A 88 -17.04 0.28 27.86
CA PRO A 88 -16.25 1.10 26.94
C PRO A 88 -15.23 0.28 26.14
N TYR A 89 -15.10 0.57 24.84
CA TYR A 89 -14.15 -0.13 23.98
C TYR A 89 -12.74 0.42 24.17
N ILE A 90 -11.77 -0.43 24.46
CA ILE A 90 -10.38 0.00 24.70
C ILE A 90 -9.55 -0.24 23.45
N VAL A 91 -8.88 0.81 22.98
CA VAL A 91 -7.93 0.79 21.87
C VAL A 91 -6.55 1.17 22.40
N SER A 92 -5.61 0.23 22.32
CA SER A 92 -4.23 0.36 22.80
C SER A 92 -3.23 -0.28 21.82
N GLU A 93 -1.94 -0.08 22.03
CA GLU A 93 -0.90 -0.69 21.18
C GLU A 93 -0.86 -2.22 21.26
N SER A 94 -1.35 -2.77 22.38
CA SER A 94 -1.38 -4.21 22.67
C SER A 94 -2.73 -4.87 22.39
N SER A 95 -3.77 -4.07 22.08
CA SER A 95 -5.09 -4.59 21.71
C SER A 95 -5.13 -4.95 20.22
N ALA A 96 -5.95 -5.95 19.87
CA ALA A 96 -6.36 -6.20 18.48
C ALA A 96 -7.65 -5.43 18.16
N SER A 97 -7.72 -4.18 18.62
CA SER A 97 -8.85 -3.26 18.45
C SER A 97 -8.34 -1.98 17.80
N TYR A 98 -9.10 -1.41 16.88
CA TYR A 98 -8.66 -0.27 16.08
C TYR A 98 -9.77 0.78 15.98
N LEU A 99 -9.44 2.04 16.29
CA LEU A 99 -10.26 3.18 15.92
C LEU A 99 -9.86 3.64 14.52
N ILE A 100 -10.82 3.70 13.60
CA ILE A 100 -10.62 4.11 12.21
C ILE A 100 -11.35 5.44 12.00
N VAL A 101 -10.60 6.51 11.70
CA VAL A 101 -11.16 7.86 11.48
C VAL A 101 -11.42 8.08 9.99
N HIS A 102 -12.63 8.47 9.62
CA HIS A 102 -13.11 8.52 8.24
C HIS A 102 -12.99 7.16 7.50
N PRO A 103 -13.71 6.11 7.95
CA PRO A 103 -13.66 4.79 7.32
C PRO A 103 -14.09 4.80 5.85
N SER A 104 -15.01 5.69 5.47
CA SER A 104 -15.47 5.84 4.08
C SER A 104 -14.35 6.23 3.09
N TYR A 105 -13.25 6.83 3.58
CA TYR A 105 -12.11 7.18 2.76
C TYR A 105 -11.10 6.02 2.68
N MET A 106 -11.26 5.15 1.68
CA MET A 106 -10.39 3.99 1.52
C MET A 106 -9.01 4.34 0.93
N LEU A 107 -7.98 4.14 1.75
CA LEU A 107 -6.58 4.31 1.35
C LEU A 107 -5.98 2.98 0.87
N THR A 108 -5.12 3.04 -0.15
CA THR A 108 -4.43 1.83 -0.62
C THR A 108 -3.31 1.44 0.36
N ALA A 109 -3.06 0.13 0.52
CA ALA A 109 -1.95 -0.36 1.33
C ALA A 109 -0.60 0.26 0.90
N THR A 110 -0.39 0.43 -0.41
CA THR A 110 0.79 1.08 -1.00
C THR A 110 0.89 2.57 -0.67
N ASN A 111 -0.22 3.31 -0.63
CA ASN A 111 -0.21 4.73 -0.24
C ASN A 111 0.21 4.91 1.22
N ILE A 112 -0.31 4.07 2.11
CA ILE A 112 0.02 4.10 3.54
C ILE A 112 1.46 3.65 3.78
N SER A 113 1.90 2.55 3.14
CA SER A 113 3.26 2.02 3.31
C SER A 113 4.33 3.00 2.83
N THR A 114 4.12 3.65 1.69
CA THR A 114 5.04 4.66 1.16
C THR A 114 5.07 5.93 2.01
N SER A 115 4.05 6.18 2.84
CA SER A 115 4.01 7.36 3.70
C SER A 115 5.09 7.34 4.78
N PHE A 116 5.61 6.16 5.16
CA PHE A 116 6.67 6.03 6.19
C PHE A 116 7.95 6.77 5.81
N HIS A 117 8.20 6.99 4.51
CA HIS A 117 9.28 7.85 4.04
C HIS A 117 8.89 9.33 4.00
N CYS A 118 7.66 9.62 3.59
CA CYS A 118 7.15 10.99 3.45
C CYS A 118 5.62 11.02 3.42
N ILE A 119 5.00 11.62 4.45
CA ILE A 119 3.54 11.81 4.53
C ILE A 119 3.07 12.71 3.39
N ARG A 120 3.76 13.84 3.17
CA ARG A 120 3.43 14.82 2.15
C ARG A 120 3.37 14.18 0.76
N ARG A 121 4.30 13.29 0.42
CA ARG A 121 4.29 12.53 -0.84
C ARG A 121 3.01 11.70 -0.98
N SER A 122 2.64 10.94 0.04
CA SER A 122 1.43 10.09 -0.01
C SER A 122 0.15 10.93 -0.18
N ILE A 123 0.07 12.10 0.45
CA ILE A 123 -1.02 13.05 0.25
C ILE A 123 -1.02 13.56 -1.20
N LEU A 124 0.11 14.11 -1.67
CA LEU A 124 0.21 14.70 -3.01
C LEU A 124 -0.08 13.69 -4.13
N SER A 125 0.38 12.44 -3.98
CA SER A 125 0.12 11.36 -4.95
C SER A 125 -1.36 11.01 -5.11
N THR A 126 -2.21 11.44 -4.16
CA THR A 126 -3.67 11.24 -4.23
C THR A 126 -4.35 12.25 -5.14
N PHE A 127 -3.77 13.45 -5.29
CA PHE A 127 -4.32 14.53 -6.12
C PHE A 127 -3.76 14.53 -7.53
N LEU A 128 -2.51 14.08 -7.69
CA LEU A 128 -1.83 14.07 -8.96
C LEU A 128 -1.21 12.69 -9.19
N SER A 129 -1.69 12.03 -10.25
CA SER A 129 -1.06 10.82 -10.77
C SER A 129 0.13 11.26 -11.65
N SER A 130 1.36 11.01 -11.21
CA SER A 130 2.52 11.14 -12.10
C SER A 130 2.44 10.02 -13.15
N SER A 131 2.08 10.37 -14.38
CA SER A 131 1.86 9.43 -15.49
C SER A 131 3.16 8.93 -16.14
N GLU A 132 4.33 9.38 -15.67
CA GLU A 132 5.61 8.96 -16.26
C GLU A 132 5.96 7.53 -15.84
N SER A 133 5.56 6.57 -16.68
CA SER A 133 6.06 5.20 -16.61
C SER A 133 7.56 5.21 -16.92
N ASN A 134 8.36 4.59 -16.05
CA ASN A 134 9.79 4.44 -16.27
C ASN A 134 10.16 2.96 -16.43
N LEU A 135 11.38 2.69 -16.90
CA LEU A 135 11.88 1.32 -17.13
C LEU A 135 11.72 0.42 -15.89
N TYR A 136 11.95 0.94 -14.69
CA TYR A 136 11.82 0.15 -13.45
C TYR A 136 10.38 -0.24 -13.16
N ALA A 137 9.43 0.69 -13.36
CA ALA A 137 8.01 0.44 -13.19
C ALA A 137 7.48 -0.58 -14.21
N LEU A 138 7.81 -0.40 -15.50
CA LEU A 138 7.44 -1.33 -16.56
C LEU A 138 8.00 -2.74 -16.28
N MET A 139 9.30 -2.83 -16.01
CA MET A 139 9.93 -4.12 -15.71
C MET A 139 9.40 -4.76 -14.43
N GLY A 140 9.02 -3.95 -13.43
CA GLY A 140 8.35 -4.41 -12.21
C GLY A 140 7.03 -5.10 -12.54
N GLN A 141 6.17 -4.43 -13.30
CA GLN A 141 4.86 -4.96 -13.72
C GLN A 141 5.01 -6.25 -14.54
N MET A 142 5.88 -6.27 -15.55
CA MET A 142 6.09 -7.46 -16.38
C MET A 142 6.63 -8.66 -15.57
N ARG A 143 7.49 -8.41 -14.58
CA ARG A 143 8.02 -9.46 -13.69
C ARG A 143 6.97 -9.98 -12.71
N HIS A 144 6.10 -9.12 -12.17
CA HIS A 144 4.99 -9.55 -11.31
C HIS A 144 4.04 -10.48 -12.08
N ARG A 145 3.55 -10.03 -13.25
CA ARG A 145 2.68 -10.84 -14.12
C ARG A 145 3.32 -12.19 -14.48
N LEU A 146 4.61 -12.20 -14.82
CA LEU A 146 5.34 -13.45 -15.12
C LEU A 146 5.42 -14.36 -13.89
N PHE A 147 5.67 -13.81 -12.71
CA PHE A 147 5.78 -14.57 -11.46
C PHE A 147 4.43 -15.16 -11.04
N GLU A 148 3.36 -14.38 -11.11
CA GLU A 148 1.98 -14.82 -10.84
C GLU A 148 1.57 -15.93 -11.81
N TYR A 149 1.78 -15.71 -13.11
CA TYR A 149 1.50 -16.72 -14.14
C TYR A 149 2.26 -18.00 -13.85
N GLY A 150 3.58 -17.91 -13.62
CA GLY A 150 4.41 -19.06 -13.32
C GLY A 150 3.98 -19.81 -12.07
N SER A 151 3.62 -19.06 -11.01
CA SER A 151 3.15 -19.62 -9.73
C SER A 151 1.80 -20.32 -9.83
N SER A 152 0.96 -19.93 -10.78
CA SER A 152 -0.33 -20.58 -11.07
C SER A 152 -0.21 -21.87 -11.90
N LEU A 153 0.97 -22.16 -12.47
CA LEU A 153 1.16 -23.33 -13.31
C LEU A 153 1.02 -24.63 -12.50
N PRO A 154 0.37 -25.68 -13.05
CA PRO A 154 0.32 -26.98 -12.40
C PRO A 154 1.73 -27.52 -12.21
N PHE A 155 2.05 -27.91 -10.97
CA PHE A 155 3.34 -28.48 -10.64
C PHE A 155 3.17 -29.85 -9.99
N ASP A 156 3.75 -30.86 -10.62
CA ASP A 156 3.78 -32.22 -10.12
C ASP A 156 5.21 -32.57 -9.73
N TYR A 157 5.51 -32.46 -8.43
CA TYR A 157 6.85 -32.74 -7.90
C TYR A 157 7.24 -34.22 -8.06
N THR A 158 6.27 -35.13 -8.24
CA THR A 158 6.54 -36.56 -8.40
C THR A 158 7.14 -36.90 -9.77
N LYS A 159 7.05 -35.97 -10.73
CA LYS A 159 7.66 -36.11 -12.05
C LYS A 159 9.01 -35.39 -12.06
N ALA A 160 10.08 -36.14 -12.28
CA ALA A 160 11.45 -35.63 -12.47
C ALA A 160 11.63 -34.63 -13.65
N VAL A 161 10.55 -34.28 -14.37
CA VAL A 161 10.51 -33.52 -15.63
C VAL A 161 9.70 -32.22 -15.50
N ALA A 162 9.45 -31.73 -14.28
CA ALA A 162 8.59 -30.55 -14.09
C ALA A 162 9.23 -29.23 -14.56
N SER A 163 10.57 -29.09 -14.54
CA SER A 163 11.23 -27.83 -14.94
C SER A 163 11.14 -27.51 -16.44
N PRO A 164 11.30 -28.44 -17.41
CA PRO A 164 11.05 -28.14 -18.82
C PRO A 164 9.65 -27.58 -19.10
N TYR A 165 8.62 -28.10 -18.42
CA TYR A 165 7.25 -27.63 -18.60
C TYR A 165 7.08 -26.18 -18.13
N ILE A 166 7.58 -25.84 -16.93
CA ILE A 166 7.52 -24.46 -16.41
C ILE A 166 8.32 -23.51 -17.31
N ILE A 167 9.57 -23.87 -17.66
CA ILE A 167 10.43 -23.04 -18.52
C ILE A 167 9.73 -22.74 -19.84
N HIS A 168 9.13 -23.75 -20.47
CA HIS A 168 8.42 -23.60 -21.74
C HIS A 168 7.21 -22.68 -21.66
N ASN A 169 6.36 -22.86 -20.64
CA ASN A 169 5.16 -22.04 -20.46
C ASN A 169 5.53 -20.60 -20.09
N CYS A 170 6.47 -20.39 -19.17
CA CYS A 170 6.97 -19.05 -18.84
C CYS A 170 7.59 -18.36 -20.05
N HIS A 171 8.38 -19.06 -20.86
CA HIS A 171 8.95 -18.50 -22.09
C HIS A 171 7.87 -18.07 -23.09
N LYS A 172 6.84 -18.90 -23.32
CA LYS A 172 5.68 -18.50 -24.14
C LYS A 172 4.97 -17.27 -23.59
N PHE A 173 4.78 -17.20 -22.28
CA PHE A 173 4.16 -16.05 -21.63
C PHE A 173 5.02 -14.79 -21.73
N ILE A 174 6.35 -14.90 -21.63
CA ILE A 174 7.27 -13.78 -21.87
C ILE A 174 7.08 -13.21 -23.28
N LEU A 175 6.95 -14.08 -24.29
CA LEU A 175 6.69 -13.63 -25.66
C LEU A 175 5.34 -12.91 -25.77
N SER A 176 4.30 -13.34 -25.04
CA SER A 176 3.00 -12.62 -25.04
C SER A 176 3.12 -11.27 -24.33
N LEU A 177 3.78 -11.22 -23.16
CA LEU A 177 4.01 -9.99 -22.40
C LEU A 177 4.75 -8.95 -23.22
N ILE A 178 5.81 -9.34 -23.95
CA ILE A 178 6.57 -8.41 -24.81
C ILE A 178 5.68 -7.85 -25.92
N ARG A 179 4.83 -8.68 -26.55
CA ARG A 179 3.86 -8.21 -27.56
C ARG A 179 2.85 -7.23 -26.97
N GLU A 180 2.26 -7.58 -25.83
CA GLU A 180 1.28 -6.74 -25.12
C GLU A 180 1.89 -5.41 -24.67
N SER A 181 3.17 -5.40 -24.27
CA SER A 181 3.86 -4.23 -23.74
C SER A 181 4.69 -3.46 -24.78
N THR A 182 4.53 -3.73 -26.09
CA THR A 182 5.39 -3.13 -27.14
C THR A 182 5.39 -1.60 -27.11
N HIS A 183 4.22 -0.96 -26.96
CA HIS A 183 4.13 0.50 -26.86
C HIS A 183 4.86 1.05 -25.63
N ALA A 184 4.67 0.43 -24.46
CA ALA A 184 5.32 0.86 -23.23
C ALA A 184 6.84 0.66 -23.28
N ILE A 185 7.32 -0.45 -23.86
CA ILE A 185 8.75 -0.72 -24.09
C ILE A 185 9.36 0.38 -24.96
N TYR A 186 8.67 0.76 -26.03
CA TYR A 186 9.11 1.84 -26.93
C TYR A 186 9.12 3.20 -26.23
N GLU A 187 8.05 3.54 -25.51
CA GLU A 187 7.89 4.82 -24.80
C GLU A 187 9.02 5.08 -23.81
N VAL A 188 9.42 4.05 -23.04
CA VAL A 188 10.52 4.18 -22.07
C VAL A 188 11.92 3.99 -22.69
N GLY A 189 12.01 3.74 -24.00
CA GLY A 189 13.27 3.49 -24.70
C GLY A 189 14.01 2.23 -24.24
N ALA A 190 13.28 1.19 -23.82
CA ALA A 190 13.88 -0.04 -23.32
C ALA A 190 14.53 -0.86 -24.44
N ASP A 191 15.75 -1.36 -24.21
CA ASP A 191 16.38 -2.32 -25.11
C ASP A 191 15.65 -3.67 -25.05
N LEU A 192 15.24 -4.18 -26.22
CA LEU A 192 14.49 -5.42 -26.33
C LEU A 192 15.29 -6.64 -25.82
N CYS A 193 16.61 -6.67 -26.05
CA CYS A 193 17.46 -7.75 -25.55
C CYS A 193 17.48 -7.75 -24.03
N TYR A 194 17.63 -6.57 -23.41
CA TYR A 194 17.56 -6.40 -21.97
C TYR A 194 16.23 -6.87 -21.39
N VAL A 195 15.09 -6.45 -21.96
CA VAL A 195 13.75 -6.87 -21.49
C VAL A 195 13.63 -8.39 -21.56
N TYR A 196 13.97 -8.97 -22.72
CA TYR A 196 13.88 -10.40 -22.98
C TYR A 196 14.70 -11.21 -21.96
N GLU A 197 15.99 -10.88 -21.80
CA GLU A 197 16.86 -11.58 -20.86
C GLU A 197 16.43 -11.40 -19.40
N SER A 198 16.02 -10.19 -19.03
CA SER A 198 15.64 -9.86 -17.65
C SER A 198 14.39 -10.64 -17.21
N LEU A 199 13.43 -10.85 -18.10
CA LEU A 199 12.26 -11.68 -17.83
C LEU A 199 12.63 -13.15 -17.72
N HIS A 200 13.46 -13.67 -18.64
CA HIS A 200 13.92 -15.06 -18.58
C HIS A 200 14.73 -15.34 -17.31
N ALA A 201 15.53 -14.37 -16.84
CA ALA A 201 16.30 -14.48 -15.60
C ALA A 201 15.43 -14.69 -14.35
N CYS A 202 14.12 -14.41 -14.41
CA CYS A 202 13.19 -14.63 -13.29
C CYS A 202 12.70 -16.09 -13.20
N ILE A 203 12.76 -16.86 -14.28
CA ILE A 203 12.24 -18.23 -14.35
C ILE A 203 12.83 -19.15 -13.27
N PRO A 204 14.16 -19.14 -12.99
CA PRO A 204 14.73 -19.90 -11.89
C PRO A 204 14.08 -19.55 -10.53
N GLY A 205 13.87 -18.26 -10.24
CA GLY A 205 13.23 -17.83 -8.99
C GLY A 205 11.78 -18.30 -8.87
N ILE A 206 11.04 -18.33 -9.99
CA ILE A 206 9.67 -18.88 -10.05
C ILE A 206 9.68 -20.38 -9.73
N ILE A 207 10.63 -21.13 -10.31
CA ILE A 207 10.77 -22.56 -10.03
C ILE A 207 11.13 -22.78 -8.56
N GLU A 208 12.05 -22.00 -8.00
CA GLU A 208 12.39 -22.06 -6.56
C GLU A 208 11.18 -21.79 -5.67
N TRP A 209 10.34 -20.82 -6.03
CA TRP A 209 9.10 -20.52 -5.33
C TRP A 209 8.15 -21.71 -5.34
N ILE A 210 7.82 -22.24 -6.53
CA ILE A 210 6.91 -23.37 -6.71
C ILE A 210 7.40 -24.60 -5.95
N VAL A 211 8.69 -24.92 -6.06
CA VAL A 211 9.31 -26.02 -5.32
C VAL A 211 9.12 -25.82 -3.82
N SER A 212 9.27 -24.59 -3.32
CA SER A 212 9.12 -24.32 -1.89
C SER A 212 7.69 -24.35 -1.35
N LEU A 213 6.67 -24.24 -2.21
CA LEU A 213 5.28 -24.46 -1.82
C LEU A 213 4.94 -25.95 -1.61
N HIS A 214 5.72 -26.84 -2.24
CA HIS A 214 5.46 -28.28 -2.27
C HIS A 214 6.47 -29.09 -1.44
N GLN A 215 7.29 -28.44 -0.61
CA GLN A 215 8.20 -29.13 0.30
C GLN A 215 7.42 -29.63 1.54
N ASP A 216 7.66 -30.87 1.98
CA ASP A 216 6.88 -31.48 3.08
C ASP A 216 6.87 -30.67 4.40
N ASN A 217 7.88 -29.83 4.63
CA ASN A 217 8.00 -28.97 5.80
C ASN A 217 7.64 -27.49 5.55
N SER A 218 7.07 -27.15 4.38
CA SER A 218 6.67 -25.78 4.09
C SER A 218 5.41 -25.41 4.85
N SER A 219 5.44 -24.23 5.49
CA SER A 219 4.23 -23.63 6.06
C SER A 219 3.24 -23.22 4.97
N LEU A 220 3.73 -22.82 3.79
CA LEU A 220 2.92 -22.51 2.60
C LEU A 220 2.59 -23.79 1.84
N LYS A 221 1.33 -23.97 1.44
CA LYS A 221 0.85 -25.20 0.77
C LYS A 221 0.52 -24.98 -0.71
N LYS A 222 -0.23 -23.93 -1.02
CA LYS A 222 -0.62 -23.60 -2.40
C LYS A 222 -0.88 -22.11 -2.58
N VAL A 223 -0.78 -21.65 -3.82
CA VAL A 223 -1.33 -20.36 -4.23
C VAL A 223 -2.85 -20.55 -4.40
N ASP A 224 -3.63 -19.68 -3.76
CA ASP A 224 -5.09 -19.67 -3.83
C ASP A 224 -5.57 -18.68 -4.90
N LEU A 225 -5.08 -17.43 -4.83
CA LEU A 225 -5.46 -16.34 -5.72
C LEU A 225 -4.22 -15.53 -6.13
N CYS A 226 -4.26 -14.92 -7.32
CA CYS A 226 -3.31 -13.91 -7.79
C CYS A 226 -4.07 -12.62 -8.12
N GLU A 227 -3.45 -11.46 -7.93
CA GLU A 227 -4.07 -10.13 -8.11
C GLU A 227 -5.41 -9.98 -7.34
N ASP A 228 -5.42 -10.44 -6.09
CA ASP A 228 -6.61 -10.49 -5.24
C ASP A 228 -6.99 -9.08 -4.74
N SER A 229 -8.09 -8.54 -5.27
CA SER A 229 -8.57 -7.20 -4.96
C SER A 229 -9.41 -7.20 -3.68
N VAL A 230 -8.91 -6.56 -2.63
CA VAL A 230 -9.51 -6.57 -1.29
C VAL A 230 -9.91 -5.17 -0.86
N TRP A 231 -11.15 -5.04 -0.38
CA TRP A 231 -11.75 -3.78 0.06
C TRP A 231 -12.33 -4.01 1.47
N CYS A 232 -11.89 -3.20 2.43
CA CYS A 232 -12.34 -3.30 3.81
C CYS A 232 -12.83 -1.92 4.29
N PRO A 233 -14.11 -1.57 4.03
CA PRO A 233 -14.67 -0.26 4.38
C PRO A 233 -14.59 0.07 5.87
N SER A 234 -14.80 -0.91 6.74
CA SER A 234 -14.68 -0.75 8.20
C SER A 234 -13.28 -0.36 8.66
N LEU A 235 -12.26 -0.74 7.90
CA LEU A 235 -10.86 -0.35 8.11
C LEU A 235 -10.46 0.90 7.31
N GLY A 236 -11.31 1.33 6.37
CA GLY A 236 -10.99 2.35 5.38
C GLY A 236 -9.71 2.01 4.61
N LEU A 237 -9.59 0.74 4.22
CA LEU A 237 -8.46 0.18 3.49
C LEU A 237 -8.93 -0.47 2.20
N LYS A 238 -8.09 -0.40 1.18
CA LYS A 238 -8.20 -1.21 -0.04
C LYS A 238 -6.84 -1.63 -0.56
N GLY A 239 -6.79 -2.59 -1.45
CA GLY A 239 -5.55 -2.94 -2.14
C GLY A 239 -5.70 -4.13 -3.08
N VAL A 240 -4.61 -4.43 -3.77
CA VAL A 240 -4.47 -5.61 -4.61
C VAL A 240 -3.30 -6.40 -4.06
N ILE A 241 -3.58 -7.61 -3.58
CA ILE A 241 -2.57 -8.52 -3.05
C ILE A 241 -2.00 -9.29 -4.25
N ASP A 242 -0.67 -9.25 -4.43
CA ASP A 242 -0.02 -9.92 -5.58
C ASP A 242 -0.40 -11.41 -5.62
N MET A 243 -0.27 -12.12 -4.49
CA MET A 243 -0.78 -13.47 -4.33
C MET A 243 -1.31 -13.74 -2.92
N THR A 244 -2.35 -14.55 -2.82
CA THR A 244 -2.86 -15.11 -1.56
C THR A 244 -2.52 -16.59 -1.51
N CYS A 245 -1.85 -17.04 -0.45
CA CYS A 245 -1.44 -18.44 -0.29
C CYS A 245 -2.09 -19.08 0.93
N GLU A 246 -2.38 -20.37 0.85
CA GLU A 246 -2.82 -21.16 2.00
C GLU A 246 -1.63 -21.61 2.86
N VAL A 247 -1.77 -21.42 4.16
CA VAL A 247 -0.84 -21.88 5.18
C VAL A 247 -1.60 -22.81 6.12
N GLU A 248 -1.03 -23.98 6.38
CA GLU A 248 -1.54 -24.89 7.40
C GLU A 248 -1.00 -24.45 8.76
N THR A 249 -1.91 -24.08 9.65
CA THR A 249 -1.60 -23.67 11.02
C THR A 249 -2.25 -24.61 12.03
N LYS A 250 -1.95 -24.41 13.31
CA LYS A 250 -2.64 -25.14 14.39
C LYS A 250 -4.14 -24.84 14.43
N ASP A 251 -4.53 -23.67 13.95
CA ASP A 251 -5.92 -23.18 13.98
C ASP A 251 -6.67 -23.48 12.67
N GLY A 252 -6.07 -24.32 11.80
CA GLY A 252 -6.61 -24.68 10.50
C GLY A 252 -5.86 -24.02 9.34
N ILE A 253 -6.49 -24.00 8.17
CA ILE A 253 -5.94 -23.39 6.96
C ILE A 253 -6.23 -21.90 7.01
N LEU A 254 -5.17 -21.08 7.05
CA LEU A 254 -5.26 -19.63 6.96
C LEU A 254 -4.80 -19.17 5.57
N ARG A 255 -5.39 -18.09 5.07
CA ARG A 255 -4.86 -17.39 3.90
C ARG A 255 -3.91 -16.29 4.35
N VAL A 256 -2.70 -16.30 3.80
CA VAL A 256 -1.69 -15.27 4.06
C VAL A 256 -1.36 -14.52 2.77
N PRO A 257 -1.12 -13.21 2.83
CA PRO A 257 -0.73 -12.45 1.67
C PRO A 257 0.76 -12.65 1.38
N VAL A 258 1.09 -12.75 0.11
CA VAL A 258 2.43 -12.80 -0.44
C VAL A 258 2.61 -11.58 -1.35
N GLU A 259 3.55 -10.72 -1.00
CA GLU A 259 3.90 -9.53 -1.79
C GLU A 259 5.23 -9.74 -2.50
N ILE A 260 5.23 -9.51 -3.80
CA ILE A 260 6.38 -9.65 -4.68
C ILE A 260 7.10 -8.31 -4.76
N LYS A 261 8.43 -8.33 -4.74
CA LYS A 261 9.30 -7.16 -4.88
C LYS A 261 10.40 -7.46 -5.88
N THR A 262 10.60 -6.55 -6.83
CA THR A 262 11.61 -6.70 -7.90
C THR A 262 12.78 -5.74 -7.78
N GLY A 263 12.80 -4.90 -6.75
CA GLY A 263 13.82 -3.90 -6.48
C GLY A 263 14.54 -4.12 -5.15
N LYS A 264 15.23 -3.07 -4.68
CA LYS A 264 15.95 -3.07 -3.41
C LYS A 264 15.00 -3.37 -2.23
N GLU A 265 15.48 -4.12 -1.24
CA GLU A 265 14.73 -4.33 0.00
C GLU A 265 14.51 -3.00 0.73
N ASP A 266 13.25 -2.71 1.06
CA ASP A 266 12.83 -1.63 1.97
C ASP A 266 12.05 -2.26 3.12
N PRO A 267 12.72 -2.63 4.22
CA PRO A 267 12.11 -3.43 5.27
C PRO A 267 10.91 -2.76 5.93
N ILE A 268 10.86 -1.42 6.01
CA ILE A 268 9.79 -0.70 6.70
C ILE A 268 8.55 -0.65 5.83
N SER A 269 8.65 -0.03 4.64
CA SER A 269 7.51 0.13 3.73
C SER A 269 6.97 -1.24 3.30
N HIS A 270 7.86 -2.16 2.92
CA HIS A 270 7.42 -3.48 2.47
C HIS A 270 6.74 -4.28 3.59
N SER A 271 7.24 -4.21 4.84
CA SER A 271 6.55 -4.87 5.96
C SER A 271 5.21 -4.20 6.28
N ALA A 272 5.13 -2.86 6.22
CA ALA A 272 3.88 -2.14 6.46
C ALA A 272 2.79 -2.53 5.45
N GLN A 273 3.16 -2.66 4.18
CA GLN A 273 2.23 -3.08 3.12
C GLN A 273 1.67 -4.48 3.37
N VAL A 274 2.52 -5.48 3.67
CA VAL A 274 2.04 -6.84 3.93
C VAL A 274 1.26 -6.98 5.24
N TYR A 275 1.58 -6.19 6.27
CA TYR A 275 0.79 -6.18 7.50
C TYR A 275 -0.60 -5.59 7.29
N LEU A 276 -0.74 -4.58 6.42
CA LEU A 276 -2.05 -4.07 6.01
C LEU A 276 -2.85 -5.14 5.25
N TYR A 277 -2.21 -5.90 4.36
CA TYR A 277 -2.86 -7.03 3.71
C TYR A 277 -3.28 -8.11 4.70
N SER A 278 -2.46 -8.42 5.71
CA SER A 278 -2.84 -9.35 6.78
C SER A 278 -4.05 -8.84 7.57
N LEU A 279 -4.09 -7.55 7.92
CA LEU A 279 -5.23 -6.95 8.61
C LEU A 279 -6.51 -7.00 7.77
N MET A 280 -6.42 -6.70 6.47
CA MET A 280 -7.57 -6.82 5.55
C MET A 280 -8.04 -8.28 5.42
N LEU A 281 -7.14 -9.23 5.20
CA LEU A 281 -7.49 -10.65 5.12
C LEU A 281 -8.08 -11.19 6.43
N ALA A 282 -7.64 -10.69 7.59
CA ALA A 282 -8.19 -11.07 8.88
C ALA A 282 -9.63 -10.60 9.09
N SER A 283 -10.11 -9.58 8.36
CA SER A 283 -11.50 -9.12 8.43
C SER A 283 -12.51 -10.10 7.80
N PHE A 284 -12.03 -11.06 7.00
CA PHE A 284 -12.86 -12.11 6.41
C PHE A 284 -12.99 -13.33 7.33
N HIS A 285 -14.15 -13.97 7.26
CA HIS A 285 -14.47 -15.17 8.03
C HIS A 285 -13.40 -16.26 7.86
N GLY A 286 -13.02 -16.88 8.97
CA GLY A 286 -12.03 -17.98 9.00
C GLY A 286 -10.57 -17.52 9.01
N ASN A 287 -10.29 -16.21 8.91
CA ASN A 287 -8.92 -15.68 8.90
C ASN A 287 -8.57 -14.83 10.13
N HIS A 288 -9.45 -14.68 11.13
CA HIS A 288 -9.21 -13.82 12.30
C HIS A 288 -7.92 -14.20 13.05
N SER A 289 -7.63 -15.51 13.13
CA SER A 289 -6.43 -16.05 13.77
C SER A 289 -5.12 -15.58 13.14
N LEU A 290 -5.15 -14.96 11.94
CA LEU A 290 -3.99 -14.38 11.28
C LEU A 290 -3.32 -13.27 12.11
N LEU A 291 -4.10 -12.57 12.93
CA LEU A 291 -3.58 -11.56 13.85
C LEU A 291 -3.13 -12.15 15.18
N SER A 292 -3.26 -13.47 15.41
CA SER A 292 -2.87 -14.05 16.70
C SER A 292 -1.35 -13.97 16.88
N PRO A 293 -0.84 -13.54 18.05
CA PRO A 293 0.59 -13.53 18.35
C PRO A 293 1.25 -14.91 18.26
N SER A 294 0.46 -15.98 18.29
CA SER A 294 0.94 -17.36 18.16
C SER A 294 1.26 -17.77 16.71
N GLN A 295 0.80 -17.01 15.72
CA GLN A 295 1.08 -17.33 14.31
C GLN A 295 2.54 -17.07 13.97
N LYS A 296 3.20 -18.10 13.44
CA LYS A 296 4.57 -17.99 12.96
C LYS A 296 4.68 -17.23 11.64
N VAL A 297 3.60 -17.22 10.86
CA VAL A 297 3.53 -16.59 9.54
C VAL A 297 2.19 -15.90 9.41
N SER A 298 2.21 -14.57 9.28
CA SER A 298 1.02 -13.77 8.97
C SER A 298 1.08 -13.17 7.56
N SER A 299 2.27 -13.09 6.98
CA SER A 299 2.50 -12.69 5.58
C SER A 299 3.90 -13.08 5.10
N VAL A 300 4.13 -12.96 3.79
CA VAL A 300 5.41 -13.27 3.15
C VAL A 300 5.82 -12.16 2.19
N LEU A 301 7.08 -11.73 2.25
CA LEU A 301 7.69 -10.93 1.22
C LEU A 301 8.60 -11.80 0.35
N VAL A 302 8.42 -11.69 -0.97
CA VAL A 302 9.21 -12.39 -1.98
C VAL A 302 10.00 -11.38 -2.78
N TYR A 303 11.33 -11.43 -2.67
CA TYR A 303 12.22 -10.62 -3.49
C TYR A 303 12.79 -11.44 -4.64
N LEU A 304 12.48 -11.02 -5.87
CA LEU A 304 12.99 -11.66 -7.08
C LEU A 304 14.41 -11.18 -7.36
N LYS A 305 15.38 -12.11 -7.32
CA LYS A 305 16.74 -11.84 -7.79
C LYS A 305 16.78 -12.07 -9.29
N SER A 306 16.85 -11.00 -10.08
CA SER A 306 17.13 -11.10 -11.52
C SER A 306 18.60 -10.82 -11.76
N GLU A 307 19.47 -11.82 -11.56
CA GLU A 307 20.86 -11.72 -11.99
C GLU A 307 20.92 -11.66 -13.52
N PRO A 308 21.47 -10.59 -14.11
CA PRO A 308 21.40 -10.37 -15.55
C PRO A 308 22.15 -11.48 -16.30
N LEU A 309 21.53 -11.98 -17.36
CA LEU A 309 22.13 -13.04 -18.20
C LEU A 309 23.30 -12.51 -19.03
N ASN A 310 23.17 -11.30 -19.58
CA ASN A 310 24.16 -10.63 -20.41
C ASN A 310 24.63 -11.46 -21.63
N ILE A 311 23.75 -12.31 -22.20
CA ILE A 311 24.12 -13.24 -23.28
C ILE A 311 24.23 -12.49 -24.61
N SER A 312 23.32 -11.56 -24.86
CA SER A 312 23.19 -10.69 -26.04
C SER A 312 24.49 -9.97 -26.41
N LYS A 313 25.34 -9.65 -25.42
CA LYS A 313 26.67 -9.05 -25.65
C LYS A 313 27.59 -9.94 -26.50
N PHE A 314 27.34 -11.24 -26.54
CA PHE A 314 28.12 -12.22 -27.30
C PHE A 314 27.44 -12.64 -28.62
N TYR A 315 26.23 -12.14 -28.91
CA TYR A 315 25.44 -12.53 -30.08
C TYR A 315 24.96 -11.28 -30.82
N GLN A 316 25.66 -10.92 -31.91
CA GLN A 316 25.29 -9.78 -32.75
C GLN A 316 23.88 -9.92 -33.36
N THR A 317 23.40 -11.16 -33.53
CA THR A 317 22.06 -11.47 -34.06
C THR A 317 20.96 -11.41 -33.01
N ALA A 318 21.27 -11.20 -31.71
CA ALA A 318 20.32 -11.36 -30.62
C ALA A 318 19.00 -10.59 -30.84
N HIS A 319 19.08 -9.33 -31.24
CA HIS A 319 17.90 -8.49 -31.50
C HIS A 319 17.03 -9.08 -32.61
N ASN A 320 17.64 -9.45 -33.74
CA ASN A 320 16.93 -10.02 -34.89
C ASN A 320 16.37 -11.41 -34.58
N ASP A 321 17.09 -12.22 -33.79
CA ASP A 321 16.63 -13.54 -33.36
C ASP A 321 15.38 -13.42 -32.47
N ILE A 322 15.35 -12.45 -31.55
CA ILE A 322 14.16 -12.15 -30.73
C ILE A 322 12.99 -11.69 -31.61
N LEU A 323 13.23 -10.76 -32.55
CA LEU A 323 12.18 -10.31 -33.47
C LEU A 323 11.63 -11.43 -34.35
N ASN A 324 12.50 -12.32 -34.84
CA ASN A 324 12.10 -13.47 -35.64
C ASN A 324 11.23 -14.44 -34.82
N GLU A 325 11.58 -14.70 -33.57
CA GLU A 325 10.77 -15.52 -32.67
C GLU A 325 9.42 -14.84 -32.37
N LEU A 326 9.43 -13.53 -32.10
CA LEU A 326 8.21 -12.74 -31.92
C LEU A 326 7.36 -12.67 -33.19
N ASN A 327 7.89 -12.85 -34.40
CA ASN A 327 7.04 -12.79 -35.60
C ASN A 327 6.58 -14.18 -36.08
N SER A 328 7.49 -15.16 -36.03
CA SER A 328 7.28 -16.48 -36.64
C SER A 328 7.17 -17.63 -35.64
N GLY A 329 7.56 -17.41 -34.38
CA GLY A 329 7.74 -18.47 -33.38
C GLY A 329 8.97 -19.34 -33.60
N ALA A 330 9.77 -19.10 -34.64
CA ALA A 330 10.99 -19.84 -34.91
C ALA A 330 12.11 -19.40 -33.97
N LYS A 331 12.76 -20.38 -33.32
CA LYS A 331 13.88 -20.14 -32.40
C LYS A 331 15.19 -20.07 -33.17
N GLY A 332 16.01 -19.07 -32.83
CA GLY A 332 17.37 -18.94 -33.31
C GLY A 332 18.42 -19.44 -32.30
N PRO A 333 19.70 -19.53 -32.71
CA PRO A 333 20.79 -20.01 -31.84
C PRO A 333 20.94 -19.21 -30.53
N TYR A 334 20.68 -17.90 -30.58
CA TYR A 334 20.68 -17.05 -29.39
C TYR A 334 19.60 -17.46 -28.38
N ILE A 335 18.39 -17.77 -28.85
CA ILE A 335 17.27 -18.19 -28.01
C ILE A 335 17.56 -19.53 -27.33
N ASP A 336 18.10 -20.48 -28.08
CA ASP A 336 18.54 -21.77 -27.53
C ASP A 336 19.61 -21.60 -26.44
N LYS A 337 20.51 -20.61 -26.62
CA LYS A 337 21.51 -20.28 -25.61
C LYS A 337 20.88 -19.71 -24.33
N VAL A 338 19.90 -18.82 -24.45
CA VAL A 338 19.16 -18.28 -23.30
C VAL A 338 18.45 -19.40 -22.55
N LEU A 339 17.67 -20.23 -23.26
CA LEU A 339 16.88 -21.31 -22.66
C LEU A 339 17.78 -22.40 -22.02
N SER A 340 18.91 -22.74 -22.65
CA SER A 340 19.87 -23.68 -22.05
C SER A 340 20.48 -23.14 -20.76
N MET A 341 20.78 -21.83 -20.68
CA MET A 341 21.28 -21.23 -19.44
C MET A 341 20.21 -21.22 -18.34
N ILE A 342 18.95 -20.90 -18.67
CA ILE A 342 17.84 -20.96 -17.72
C ILE A 342 17.63 -22.39 -17.21
N ARG A 343 17.73 -23.39 -18.08
CA ARG A 343 17.66 -24.80 -17.70
C ARG A 343 18.75 -25.17 -16.69
N ILE A 344 20.01 -24.82 -16.96
CA ILE A 344 21.14 -25.10 -16.05
C ILE A 344 20.90 -24.45 -14.67
N ARG A 345 20.48 -23.18 -14.64
CA ARG A 345 20.16 -22.47 -13.39
C ARG A 345 19.00 -23.13 -12.63
N SER A 346 17.99 -23.60 -13.35
CA SER A 346 16.82 -24.29 -12.77
C SER A 346 17.18 -25.67 -12.20
N GLU A 347 18.04 -26.43 -12.87
CA GLU A 347 18.57 -27.71 -12.38
C GLU A 347 19.40 -27.52 -11.11
N ALA A 348 20.17 -26.43 -11.00
CA ALA A 348 20.93 -26.11 -9.79
C ALA A 348 20.03 -25.86 -8.56
N ILE A 349 18.84 -25.27 -8.74
CA ILE A 349 17.85 -25.09 -7.67
C ILE A 349 17.34 -26.43 -7.17
N LEU A 350 16.97 -27.34 -8.09
CA LEU A 350 16.47 -28.68 -7.74
C LEU A 350 17.53 -29.51 -7.03
N ALA A 351 18.81 -29.27 -7.33
CA ALA A 351 19.94 -29.88 -6.62
C ALA A 351 20.29 -29.20 -5.29
N HIS A 352 19.52 -28.18 -4.85
CA HIS A 352 19.78 -27.35 -3.67
C HIS A 352 21.14 -26.61 -3.69
N ARG A 353 21.64 -26.27 -4.88
CA ARG A 353 22.95 -25.61 -5.09
C ARG A 353 22.86 -24.14 -5.47
N GLY A 354 21.67 -23.56 -5.56
CA GLY A 354 21.47 -22.16 -5.91
C GLY A 354 20.15 -21.60 -5.37
N SER A 355 20.10 -20.28 -5.16
CA SER A 355 18.91 -19.55 -4.74
C SER A 355 18.82 -18.21 -5.49
N PHE A 356 17.71 -18.03 -6.19
CA PHE A 356 17.34 -16.91 -7.05
C PHE A 356 16.17 -16.09 -6.47
N LEU A 357 15.81 -16.36 -5.21
CA LEU A 357 14.71 -15.69 -4.54
C LEU A 357 15.01 -15.50 -3.04
N ILE A 358 14.56 -14.39 -2.45
CA ILE A 358 14.61 -14.20 -1.00
C ILE A 358 13.18 -14.20 -0.47
N LYS A 359 12.89 -15.11 0.46
CA LYS A 359 11.61 -15.16 1.19
C LYS A 359 11.82 -14.58 2.56
N ARG A 360 10.98 -13.62 2.96
CA ARG A 360 10.90 -13.13 4.34
C ARG A 360 9.51 -13.45 4.88
N PHE A 361 9.43 -14.46 5.74
CA PHE A 361 8.24 -14.73 6.51
C PHE A 361 8.10 -13.67 7.61
N LYS A 362 6.92 -13.07 7.72
CA LYS A 362 6.63 -11.98 8.64
C LYS A 362 5.56 -12.44 9.64
N PRO A 363 5.93 -12.72 10.90
CA PRO A 363 4.94 -12.84 11.96
C PRO A 363 4.34 -11.45 12.23
N LEU A 364 3.06 -11.38 12.56
CA LEU A 364 2.43 -10.10 12.87
C LEU A 364 2.93 -9.56 14.21
N GLN A 365 3.17 -8.24 14.27
CA GLN A 365 3.40 -7.53 15.52
C GLN A 365 2.32 -6.46 15.68
N HIS A 366 1.46 -6.59 16.69
CA HIS A 366 0.36 -5.65 16.95
C HIS A 366 0.84 -4.21 17.11
N LEU A 367 1.97 -3.99 17.78
CA LEU A 367 2.57 -2.66 17.91
C LEU A 367 2.83 -2.00 16.55
N TYR A 368 3.37 -2.74 15.58
CA TYR A 368 3.59 -2.22 14.23
C TYR A 368 2.27 -1.96 13.52
N LEU A 369 1.31 -2.89 13.64
CA LEU A 369 0.01 -2.72 13.00
C LEU A 369 -0.74 -1.50 13.54
N SER A 370 -0.75 -1.29 14.86
CA SER A 370 -1.32 -0.09 15.50
C SER A 370 -0.68 1.20 14.98
N ASN A 371 0.65 1.25 14.87
CA ASN A 371 1.34 2.41 14.29
C ASN A 371 1.00 2.64 12.81
N ILE A 372 0.81 1.57 12.03
CA ILE A 372 0.40 1.68 10.63
C ILE A 372 -1.04 2.18 10.51
N VAL A 373 -1.96 1.73 11.38
CA VAL A 373 -3.35 2.21 11.39
C VAL A 373 -3.43 3.67 11.86
N LEU A 374 -2.65 4.07 12.86
CA LEU A 374 -2.50 5.48 13.26
C LEU A 374 -2.02 6.34 12.09
N ARG A 375 -1.03 5.85 11.33
CA ARG A 375 -0.55 6.51 10.10
C ARG A 375 -1.66 6.64 9.06
N ARG A 376 -2.49 5.60 8.89
CA ARG A 376 -3.66 5.61 8.01
C ARG A 376 -4.68 6.68 8.42
N ASN A 377 -5.01 6.78 9.70
CA ASN A 377 -5.92 7.83 10.20
C ASN A 377 -5.36 9.22 9.93
N LEU A 378 -4.08 9.45 10.23
CA LEU A 378 -3.41 10.72 9.96
C LEU A 378 -3.50 11.11 8.48
N LEU A 379 -3.21 10.17 7.57
CA LEU A 379 -3.31 10.42 6.13
C LEU A 379 -4.75 10.73 5.68
N ALA A 380 -5.74 9.96 6.14
CA ALA A 380 -7.14 10.17 5.77
C ALA A 380 -7.61 11.55 6.23
N THR A 381 -7.32 11.94 7.47
CA THR A 381 -7.64 13.26 8.00
C THR A 381 -6.96 14.37 7.22
N TYR A 382 -5.65 14.26 6.91
CA TYR A 382 -4.98 15.27 6.08
C TYR A 382 -5.60 15.37 4.68
N ILE A 383 -5.86 14.25 4.02
CA ILE A 383 -6.40 14.27 2.65
C ILE A 383 -7.80 14.87 2.63
N LEU A 384 -8.66 14.54 3.59
CA LEU A 384 -10.01 15.10 3.67
C LEU A 384 -9.99 16.58 4.03
N ARG A 385 -9.11 17.01 4.95
CA ARG A 385 -8.91 18.45 5.22
C ARG A 385 -8.43 19.21 4.00
N VAL A 386 -7.50 18.63 3.24
CA VAL A 386 -7.06 19.18 1.94
C VAL A 386 -8.25 19.23 0.99
N LYS A 387 -8.97 18.13 0.77
CA LYS A 387 -10.13 18.12 -0.14
C LYS A 387 -11.24 19.09 0.23
N GLY A 388 -11.55 19.22 1.52
CA GLY A 388 -12.53 20.16 2.07
C GLY A 388 -12.13 21.59 1.75
N GLY A 389 -10.93 22.03 2.12
CA GLY A 389 -10.46 23.37 1.78
C GLY A 389 -10.25 23.61 0.28
N LEU A 390 -10.09 22.56 -0.53
CA LEU A 390 -10.06 22.63 -2.00
C LEU A 390 -11.47 22.64 -2.64
N GLY A 391 -12.56 22.43 -1.88
CA GLY A 391 -13.91 22.28 -2.41
C GLY A 391 -14.12 21.08 -3.36
N LEU A 392 -13.32 20.01 -3.19
CA LEU A 392 -13.27 18.86 -4.13
C LEU A 392 -14.13 17.66 -3.73
N ASP A 393 -15.01 17.77 -2.74
CA ASP A 393 -15.88 16.65 -2.38
C ASP A 393 -17.06 16.51 -3.35
N ARG A 394 -17.09 15.42 -4.11
CA ARG A 394 -18.12 15.11 -5.13
C ARG A 394 -19.15 14.09 -4.66
N ASN A 395 -19.08 13.63 -3.41
CA ASN A 395 -19.93 12.56 -2.90
C ASN A 395 -21.10 13.07 -2.04
N CYS A 396 -21.81 14.09 -2.51
CA CYS A 396 -23.17 14.33 -2.07
C CYS A 396 -24.09 13.49 -2.98
N GLN A 397 -24.59 12.38 -2.43
CA GLN A 397 -25.77 11.73 -3.00
C GLN A 397 -26.92 12.74 -3.03
N GLU A 398 -27.74 12.64 -4.07
CA GLU A 398 -28.93 13.44 -4.35
C GLU A 398 -29.81 13.63 -3.09
N SER A 399 -29.58 14.70 -2.33
CA SER A 399 -30.59 15.25 -1.42
C SER A 399 -31.21 16.46 -2.10
N GLU A 400 -32.55 16.48 -2.22
CA GLU A 400 -33.30 17.55 -2.89
C GLU A 400 -33.27 18.88 -2.12
N ASP A 401 -32.74 18.90 -0.90
CA ASP A 401 -32.64 20.09 -0.05
C ASP A 401 -31.26 20.75 -0.16
N ILE A 402 -31.17 21.71 -1.08
CA ILE A 402 -29.97 22.52 -1.39
C ILE A 402 -29.46 23.30 -0.15
N GLU A 403 -30.34 23.68 0.79
CA GLU A 403 -29.96 24.45 1.98
C GLU A 403 -29.17 23.61 3.02
N ASP A 404 -29.45 22.32 3.16
CA ASP A 404 -28.74 21.45 4.10
C ASP A 404 -27.33 21.10 3.61
N LEU A 405 -27.17 20.89 2.30
CA LEU A 405 -25.87 20.66 1.64
C LEU A 405 -24.95 21.87 1.73
N LEU A 406 -25.50 23.08 1.55
CA LEU A 406 -24.76 24.33 1.72
C LEU A 406 -24.34 24.52 3.17
N SER A 407 -25.18 24.16 4.14
CA SER A 407 -24.85 24.27 5.56
C SER A 407 -23.81 23.25 6.04
N PHE A 408 -23.74 22.05 5.42
CA PHE A 408 -22.74 21.02 5.72
C PHE A 408 -21.39 21.35 5.05
N SER A 409 -21.43 21.76 3.78
CA SER A 409 -20.26 22.30 3.06
C SER A 409 -19.69 23.51 3.80
N GLN A 410 -20.53 24.50 4.18
CA GLN A 410 -20.09 25.65 4.96
C GLN A 410 -19.53 25.26 6.33
N ARG A 411 -20.10 24.27 7.02
CA ARG A 411 -19.56 23.79 8.29
C ARG A 411 -18.19 23.14 8.14
N ILE A 412 -17.92 22.44 7.04
CA ILE A 412 -16.60 21.89 6.72
C ILE A 412 -15.63 23.02 6.32
N ASP A 413 -16.07 23.96 5.48
CA ASP A 413 -15.26 25.09 5.02
C ASP A 413 -14.89 26.05 6.17
N GLU A 414 -15.81 26.26 7.13
CA GLU A 414 -15.58 27.05 8.35
C GLU A 414 -14.74 26.29 9.38
N ALA A 415 -14.87 24.96 9.49
CA ALA A 415 -14.09 24.15 10.43
C ALA A 415 -12.62 23.93 10.00
N TYR A 416 -12.32 24.08 8.70
CA TYR A 416 -11.00 23.74 8.14
C TYR A 416 -10.31 24.89 7.38
N GLN A 417 -10.63 26.15 7.73
CA GLN A 417 -9.85 27.31 7.29
C GLN A 417 -8.36 27.14 7.65
N GLY A 418 -7.49 27.19 6.63
CA GLY A 418 -6.02 27.20 6.79
C GLY A 418 -5.36 25.87 6.44
N LEU A 419 -5.17 25.61 5.15
CA LEU A 419 -4.52 24.40 4.69
C LEU A 419 -2.99 24.51 4.75
N SER A 420 -2.38 23.94 5.80
CA SER A 420 -0.96 23.58 5.75
C SER A 420 -0.80 22.09 5.46
N LEU A 421 -0.43 21.76 4.21
CA LEU A 421 0.17 20.46 3.91
C LEU A 421 1.29 20.17 4.92
N PRO A 422 1.55 18.90 5.27
CA PRO A 422 2.68 18.57 6.14
C PRO A 422 3.98 19.19 5.62
N GLU A 423 4.87 19.49 6.57
CA GLU A 423 6.19 20.03 6.25
C GLU A 423 6.94 19.17 5.23
N GLU A 424 7.89 19.81 4.54
CA GLU A 424 8.76 19.10 3.62
C GLU A 424 9.57 18.03 4.35
N CYS A 425 9.82 16.92 3.66
CA CYS A 425 10.69 15.89 4.20
C CYS A 425 12.13 16.44 4.28
N GLY A 426 12.73 16.41 5.48
CA GLY A 426 14.12 16.82 5.69
C GLY A 426 15.16 15.87 5.08
N ASN A 427 14.75 14.78 4.44
CA ASN A 427 15.68 13.82 3.83
C ASN A 427 15.88 14.10 2.34
N ALA A 428 16.97 14.81 2.02
CA ALA A 428 17.33 15.18 0.65
C ALA A 428 17.48 13.98 -0.30
N VAL A 429 17.92 12.81 0.20
CA VAL A 429 18.08 11.60 -0.62
C VAL A 429 16.72 11.08 -1.05
N PHE A 430 15.74 10.99 -0.14
CA PHE A 430 14.38 10.57 -0.51
C PHE A 430 13.68 11.61 -1.40
N CYS A 431 13.89 12.90 -1.15
CA CYS A 431 13.30 13.96 -1.97
C CYS A 431 13.81 13.93 -3.42
N SER A 432 15.11 13.69 -3.65
CA SER A 432 15.67 13.62 -5.02
C SER A 432 15.14 12.47 -5.87
N GLN A 433 14.61 11.41 -5.25
CA GLN A 433 14.01 10.25 -5.91
C GLN A 433 12.47 10.29 -5.89
N CYS A 434 11.88 11.34 -5.34
CA CYS A 434 10.43 11.45 -5.19
C CYS A 434 9.80 11.97 -6.49
N GLY A 435 8.91 11.18 -7.10
CA GLY A 435 8.16 11.62 -8.30
C GLY A 435 7.28 12.85 -8.05
N CYS A 436 6.88 13.11 -6.81
CA CYS A 436 6.13 14.32 -6.43
C CYS A 436 7.04 15.52 -6.10
N TYR A 437 8.36 15.41 -6.21
CA TYR A 437 9.29 16.48 -5.79
C TYR A 437 9.07 17.82 -6.50
N PRO A 438 8.87 17.88 -7.84
CA PRO A 438 8.62 19.16 -8.52
C PRO A 438 7.40 19.89 -7.97
N LEU A 439 6.30 19.17 -7.79
CA LEU A 439 5.07 19.70 -7.21
C LEU A 439 5.26 20.09 -5.74
N CYS A 440 5.91 19.24 -4.96
CA CYS A 440 6.22 19.49 -3.56
C CYS A 440 6.95 20.83 -3.40
N LYS A 441 7.98 21.06 -4.22
CA LYS A 441 8.78 22.27 -4.23
C LYS A 441 7.96 23.49 -4.66
N LEU A 442 7.14 23.35 -5.70
CA LEU A 442 6.27 24.43 -6.19
C LEU A 442 5.27 24.87 -5.09
N LEU A 443 4.65 23.92 -4.40
CA LEU A 443 3.72 24.18 -3.28
C LEU A 443 4.40 24.76 -2.03
N SER A 444 5.72 24.58 -1.88
CA SER A 444 6.46 25.18 -0.77
C SER A 444 6.92 26.60 -1.10
N LEU A 445 7.31 26.84 -2.35
CA LEU A 445 7.56 28.20 -2.85
C LEU A 445 6.29 29.04 -2.74
N SER A 446 5.14 28.49 -3.12
CA SER A 446 3.85 29.20 -3.04
C SER A 446 3.50 29.65 -1.62
N LYS A 447 3.85 28.85 -0.59
CA LYS A 447 3.65 29.21 0.82
C LYS A 447 4.55 30.39 1.24
N SER A 448 5.82 30.36 0.87
CA SER A 448 6.79 31.44 1.15
C SER A 448 6.40 32.80 0.54
N TYR A 449 5.73 32.82 -0.62
CA TYR A 449 5.27 34.07 -1.22
C TYR A 449 4.05 34.67 -0.50
N GLY A 450 3.13 33.82 0.01
CA GLY A 450 1.97 34.31 0.79
C GLY A 450 2.38 34.90 2.14
N ASP A 451 3.34 34.28 2.82
CA ASP A 451 3.90 34.80 4.07
C ASP A 451 4.66 36.13 3.85
N ASN A 452 5.30 36.33 2.70
CA ASN A 452 5.97 37.57 2.35
C ASN A 452 4.99 38.72 2.02
N GLU A 453 3.90 38.45 1.30
CA GLU A 453 2.84 39.45 1.07
C GLU A 453 2.14 39.85 2.39
N ALA A 454 1.90 38.90 3.30
CA ALA A 454 1.37 39.18 4.63
C ALA A 454 2.36 39.96 5.52
N ARG A 455 3.67 39.68 5.42
CA ARG A 455 4.74 40.43 6.11
C ARG A 455 4.92 41.85 5.56
N GLU A 456 4.78 42.05 4.25
CA GLU A 456 4.77 43.38 3.63
C GLU A 456 3.53 44.18 4.04
N ALA A 457 2.37 43.54 4.23
CA ALA A 457 1.16 44.18 4.73
C ALA A 457 1.22 44.54 6.23
N THR A 458 2.05 43.85 7.03
CA THR A 458 2.19 44.06 8.48
C THR A 458 3.42 44.89 8.88
N GLY A 459 4.26 45.30 7.92
CA GLY A 459 5.38 46.22 8.14
C GLY A 459 6.55 45.64 8.94
N ILE A 460 6.75 44.31 8.91
CA ILE A 460 7.84 43.65 9.63
C ILE A 460 9.04 43.46 8.68
N ASP A 461 10.21 43.94 9.10
CA ASP A 461 11.45 44.00 8.29
C ASP A 461 11.95 42.66 7.76
N LYS A 462 12.59 42.74 6.59
CA LYS A 462 13.18 41.63 5.82
C LYS A 462 14.37 41.02 6.56
N GLU A 463 14.20 39.86 7.18
CA GLU A 463 15.34 38.97 7.39
C GLU A 463 15.74 38.32 6.05
N THR A 464 17.03 38.46 5.75
CA THR A 464 17.68 38.12 4.48
C THR A 464 17.66 36.62 4.20
N THR A 465 16.65 36.15 3.47
CA THR A 465 16.76 34.92 2.67
C THR A 465 17.18 35.28 1.25
N ASP A 466 18.35 34.78 0.83
CA ASP A 466 18.94 34.99 -0.49
C ASP A 466 17.98 34.60 -1.64
N PRO A 467 17.53 35.56 -2.47
CA PRO A 467 16.60 35.31 -3.58
C PRO A 467 17.16 34.39 -4.68
N SER A 468 18.47 34.12 -4.65
CA SER A 468 19.14 33.33 -5.69
C SER A 468 18.87 31.82 -5.63
N GLN A 469 18.24 31.31 -4.56
CA GLN A 469 17.90 29.88 -4.44
C GLN A 469 16.43 29.53 -4.72
N LEU A 470 15.54 30.53 -4.92
CA LEU A 470 14.10 30.29 -5.13
C LEU A 470 13.70 30.11 -6.60
N ASN A 471 14.55 30.51 -7.55
CA ASN A 471 14.21 30.47 -8.96
C ASN A 471 14.77 29.22 -9.63
N SER A 472 13.93 28.19 -9.81
CA SER A 472 14.16 27.25 -10.91
C SER A 472 14.15 28.06 -12.22
N PRO A 473 15.14 27.90 -13.11
CA PRO A 473 15.19 28.68 -14.34
C PRO A 473 13.93 28.43 -15.18
N GLY A 474 13.06 29.43 -15.32
CA GLY A 474 11.89 29.40 -16.20
C GLY A 474 10.51 29.64 -15.57
N GLN A 475 10.37 29.77 -14.25
CA GLN A 475 9.08 30.08 -13.63
C GLN A 475 8.96 31.58 -13.29
N SER A 476 7.98 32.27 -13.89
CA SER A 476 7.66 33.66 -13.55
C SER A 476 6.73 33.71 -12.31
N ASN A 477 6.78 34.80 -11.54
CA ASN A 477 5.84 35.02 -10.42
C ASN A 477 4.37 34.88 -10.85
N LEU A 478 4.03 35.33 -12.07
CA LEU A 478 2.70 35.18 -12.66
C LEU A 478 2.29 33.71 -12.83
N SER A 479 3.22 32.82 -13.17
CA SER A 479 2.96 31.39 -13.33
C SER A 479 2.63 30.72 -12.00
N ILE A 480 3.31 31.13 -10.91
CA ILE A 480 3.05 30.62 -9.55
C ILE A 480 1.70 31.13 -9.05
N THR A 481 1.39 32.41 -9.24
CA THR A 481 0.09 32.99 -8.87
C THR A 481 -1.05 32.36 -9.67
N TYR A 482 -0.86 32.10 -10.96
CA TYR A 482 -1.84 31.38 -11.78
C TYR A 482 -2.04 29.96 -11.25
N PHE A 483 -0.97 29.23 -10.97
CA PHE A 483 -1.05 27.89 -10.40
C PHE A 483 -1.83 27.89 -9.06
N LYS A 484 -1.54 28.84 -8.16
CA LYS A 484 -2.28 29.00 -6.89
C LYS A 484 -3.78 29.15 -7.14
N LYS A 485 -4.19 30.03 -8.06
CA LYS A 485 -5.60 30.30 -8.35
C LYS A 485 -6.36 29.05 -8.83
N TRP A 486 -5.69 28.10 -9.47
CA TRP A 486 -6.32 26.90 -10.02
C TRP A 486 -6.18 25.66 -9.13
N VAL A 487 -5.23 25.65 -8.21
CA VAL A 487 -4.99 24.54 -7.27
C VAL A 487 -5.48 24.87 -5.85
N CYS A 488 -5.79 26.14 -5.57
CA CYS A 488 -6.44 26.73 -4.39
C CYS A 488 -6.25 25.99 -3.06
N VAL A 489 -5.00 25.85 -2.64
CA VAL A 489 -4.67 25.75 -1.21
C VAL A 489 -4.65 27.19 -0.68
N ASP A 490 -5.81 27.73 -0.29
CA ASP A 490 -5.89 28.96 0.51
C ASP A 490 -5.79 28.63 2.02
#